data_AF-A0A4R7NQS6-F1
#
_entry.id   AF-A0A4R7NQS6-F1
#
_cell.length_a   1.000
_cell.length_b   1.000
_cell.length_c   1.000
_cell.angle_alpha   90.00
_cell.angle_beta   90.00
_cell.angle_gamma   90.00
#
_symmetry.space_group_name_H-M   'P 1'
#
loop_
_entity.id
_entity.type
_entity.pdbx_description
1 polymer ?
#
loop_
_entity_poly.entity_id
_entity_poly.type
_entity_poly.pdbx_seq_one_letter_code
_entity_poly.pdbx_strand_id
1 'polypeptide(L)'
;MPPDEVYRNGSAGLALRAAPLLLIMMGTSSIATAAGQTTLKPQEHAVVAEQRARLESIRASGDRQAARHHAWTLFDTLASDTAGRTWPFFEGWFSEAETFEPEASAGVMPPFTHPAKFRSPAAPGHQGVPGAPLITYVHFNASAYQHIREHRLFDADALRGLAESGASDPEFRQARTIPALPASAIALKTGWWPVAAHGVTALPVWDADANDPRVEGNDYSTWSRVIGVAPERRRTTATSADLEFMGRRITTNEVVGLDAFVRVELDDDTARRVMQDPAALRAAQLALGRPLQAGDYLLLVALHLATREIDDWVWATFWWHDRPDTGPFSSGRPKALPAPWNQYLMSETLDFNQPTERDGTPAIAFNPWLEARFPDAGMGSGVVSNCMACHVRASYPPVDFASVLRGTPLASSDPAMGAGQVRTNFLWSIPIQAQ
;
A
#
# COMPACT_ATOMS: atom_id res chain seq x y z
N MET A 1 -44.46 -12.22 -57.27
CA MET A 1 -44.28 -11.00 -58.09
C MET A 1 -43.22 -10.14 -57.43
N PRO A 2 -42.34 -9.52 -58.22
CA PRO A 2 -40.90 -9.81 -58.15
C PRO A 2 -40.07 -8.67 -57.55
N PRO A 3 -38.75 -8.89 -57.39
CA PRO A 3 -37.75 -7.88 -57.04
C PRO A 3 -37.30 -7.11 -58.29
N ASP A 4 -36.78 -5.89 -58.14
CA ASP A 4 -35.91 -5.21 -59.13
C ASP A 4 -35.02 -4.21 -58.37
N GLU A 5 -33.69 -4.31 -58.39
CA GLU A 5 -32.70 -4.13 -59.46
C GLU A 5 -32.03 -2.73 -59.41
N VAL A 6 -30.77 -2.77 -58.96
CA VAL A 6 -29.58 -2.02 -59.40
C VAL A 6 -29.79 -0.80 -60.31
N TYR A 7 -29.23 0.36 -59.90
CA TYR A 7 -28.47 1.22 -60.83
C TYR A 7 -27.22 1.83 -60.16
N ARG A 8 -26.11 1.70 -60.90
CA ARG A 8 -24.78 2.28 -60.65
C ARG A 8 -24.69 3.74 -61.13
N ASN A 9 -23.55 4.35 -60.75
CA ASN A 9 -22.91 5.60 -61.19
C ASN A 9 -23.25 6.79 -60.29
N GLY A 10 -22.30 7.59 -59.80
CA GLY A 10 -20.88 7.70 -60.07
C GLY A 10 -20.45 9.15 -59.86
N SER A 11 -19.26 9.33 -59.30
CA SER A 11 -18.36 10.49 -59.36
C SER A 11 -18.61 11.77 -58.53
N ALA A 12 -17.48 12.19 -57.95
CA ALA A 12 -16.97 13.54 -57.75
C ALA A 12 -17.19 14.24 -56.39
N GLY A 13 -16.11 14.22 -55.58
CA GLY A 13 -15.52 15.47 -55.08
C GLY A 13 -15.89 15.89 -53.67
N LEU A 14 -14.99 15.64 -52.71
CA LEU A 14 -14.27 16.71 -51.99
C LEU A 14 -13.24 16.05 -51.06
N ALA A 15 -11.96 16.13 -51.43
CA ALA A 15 -10.86 15.80 -50.54
C ALA A 15 -10.64 16.99 -49.59
N LEU A 16 -11.12 16.86 -48.34
CA LEU A 16 -10.70 17.74 -47.26
C LEU A 16 -9.42 17.16 -46.63
N ARG A 17 -8.41 18.03 -46.57
CA ARG A 17 -7.07 17.78 -46.06
C ARG A 17 -7.11 17.31 -44.59
N ALA A 18 -6.68 16.07 -44.33
CA ALA A 18 -6.28 15.65 -43.00
C ALA A 18 -4.81 16.06 -42.77
N ALA A 19 -4.59 16.97 -41.83
CA ALA A 19 -3.27 17.27 -41.29
C ALA A 19 -2.76 16.07 -40.47
N PRO A 20 -1.44 15.81 -40.43
CA PRO A 20 -0.91 14.68 -39.68
C PRO A 20 -1.07 14.92 -38.17
N LEU A 21 -1.77 13.99 -37.53
CA LEU A 21 -1.81 13.83 -36.09
C LEU A 21 -0.38 13.54 -35.63
N LEU A 22 0.26 14.53 -34.99
CA LEU A 22 1.58 14.39 -34.39
C LEU A 22 1.45 13.44 -33.20
N LEU A 23 1.93 12.22 -33.39
CA LEU A 23 2.02 11.18 -32.38
C LEU A 23 3.04 11.62 -31.32
N ILE A 24 2.58 12.21 -30.22
CA ILE A 24 3.42 12.43 -29.03
C ILE A 24 3.64 11.05 -28.41
N MET A 25 4.77 10.44 -28.70
CA MET A 25 5.22 9.24 -28.00
C MET A 25 5.39 9.58 -26.53
N MET A 26 4.71 8.80 -25.69
CA MET A 26 4.85 8.80 -24.24
C MET A 26 6.31 8.58 -23.87
N GLY A 27 6.90 9.55 -23.19
CA GLY A 27 8.14 9.32 -22.45
C GLY A 27 7.84 8.31 -21.35
N THR A 28 8.43 7.13 -21.47
CA THR A 28 8.50 6.16 -20.38
C THR A 28 9.31 6.81 -19.26
N SER A 29 8.63 7.17 -18.17
CA SER A 29 9.26 7.66 -16.95
C SER A 29 10.28 6.62 -16.47
N SER A 30 11.51 7.07 -16.30
CA SER A 30 12.62 6.24 -15.83
C SER A 30 12.44 5.92 -14.34
N ILE A 31 11.72 4.84 -14.04
CA ILE A 31 11.85 4.13 -12.76
C ILE A 31 12.59 2.83 -13.07
N ALA A 32 13.92 2.94 -13.15
CA ALA A 32 14.90 1.93 -12.74
C ALA A 32 16.29 2.30 -13.30
N THR A 33 17.21 2.63 -12.42
CA THR A 33 18.53 1.99 -12.49
C THR A 33 19.05 1.79 -11.08
N ALA A 34 19.56 0.58 -10.88
CA ALA A 34 20.07 0.07 -9.63
C ALA A 34 21.37 0.76 -9.20
N ALA A 35 21.61 0.70 -7.89
CA ALA A 35 22.89 0.67 -7.20
C ALA A 35 23.93 1.76 -7.51
N GLY A 36 24.16 2.61 -6.51
CA GLY A 36 25.28 3.54 -6.43
C GLY A 36 24.78 4.97 -6.27
N GLN A 37 25.39 5.75 -5.38
CA GLN A 37 25.25 7.20 -5.37
C GLN A 37 25.78 7.75 -6.71
N THR A 38 25.00 7.67 -7.77
CA THR A 38 25.22 8.49 -8.96
C THR A 38 24.49 9.79 -8.70
N THR A 39 25.23 10.87 -8.47
CA THR A 39 24.73 12.23 -8.70
C THR A 39 23.93 12.22 -9.98
N LEU A 40 22.63 12.51 -9.87
CA LEU A 40 21.72 12.52 -11.00
C LEU A 40 22.29 13.44 -12.08
N LYS A 41 22.14 13.07 -13.34
CA LYS A 41 22.51 13.95 -14.44
C LYS A 41 21.60 15.18 -14.41
N PRO A 42 22.04 16.36 -14.90
CA PRO A 42 21.20 17.57 -14.93
C PRO A 42 19.82 17.38 -15.58
N GLN A 43 19.72 16.50 -16.57
CA GLN A 43 18.45 16.13 -17.22
C GLN A 43 17.51 15.34 -16.29
N GLU A 44 18.06 14.42 -15.49
CA GLU A 44 17.30 13.66 -14.49
C GLU A 44 16.82 14.58 -13.36
N HIS A 45 17.65 15.54 -12.95
CA HIS A 45 17.24 16.58 -12.01
C HIS A 45 16.05 17.43 -12.52
N ALA A 46 16.06 17.80 -13.80
CA ALA A 46 14.96 18.57 -14.40
C ALA A 46 13.65 17.78 -14.44
N VAL A 47 13.70 16.50 -14.81
CA VAL A 47 12.53 15.61 -14.82
C VAL A 47 11.94 15.45 -13.41
N VAL A 48 12.78 15.22 -12.40
CA VAL A 48 12.33 15.13 -11.00
C VAL A 48 11.68 16.44 -10.54
N ALA A 49 12.26 17.60 -10.90
CA ALA A 49 11.71 18.91 -10.54
C ALA A 49 10.36 19.18 -11.22
N GLU A 50 10.21 18.83 -12.50
CA GLU A 50 8.95 18.96 -13.24
C GLU A 50 7.85 18.06 -12.67
N GLN A 51 8.18 16.79 -12.39
CA GLN A 51 7.26 15.85 -11.76
C GLN A 51 6.81 16.33 -10.39
N ARG A 52 7.74 16.82 -9.56
CA ARG A 52 7.42 17.43 -8.27
C ARG A 52 6.49 18.62 -8.44
N ALA A 53 6.80 19.57 -9.32
CA ALA A 53 5.96 20.74 -9.56
C ALA A 53 4.54 20.37 -10.02
N ARG A 54 4.42 19.33 -10.85
CA ARG A 54 3.12 18.78 -11.27
C ARG A 54 2.34 18.21 -10.09
N LEU A 55 2.96 17.38 -9.25
CA LEU A 55 2.31 16.78 -8.08
C LEU A 55 1.90 17.83 -7.05
N GLU A 56 2.74 18.85 -6.84
CA GLU A 56 2.42 20.00 -5.98
C GLU A 56 1.20 20.78 -6.50
N SER A 57 1.08 20.94 -7.82
CA SER A 57 -0.10 21.55 -8.45
C SER A 57 -1.36 20.70 -8.27
N ILE A 58 -1.26 19.37 -8.40
CA ILE A 58 -2.36 18.44 -8.14
C ILE A 58 -2.81 18.53 -6.67
N ARG A 59 -1.85 18.50 -5.74
CA ARG A 59 -2.09 18.67 -4.30
C ARG A 59 -2.81 19.99 -4.02
N ALA A 60 -2.27 21.11 -4.50
CA ALA A 60 -2.82 22.45 -4.23
C ALA A 60 -4.21 22.68 -4.81
N SER A 61 -4.53 22.06 -5.96
CA SER A 61 -5.84 22.17 -6.61
C SER A 61 -6.88 21.18 -6.06
N GLY A 62 -6.46 20.15 -5.32
CA GLY A 62 -7.33 19.07 -4.88
C GLY A 62 -7.86 18.19 -6.02
N ASP A 63 -7.14 18.13 -7.15
CA ASP A 63 -7.53 17.33 -8.33
C ASP A 63 -7.42 15.82 -8.05
N ARG A 64 -8.51 15.24 -7.53
CA ARG A 64 -8.59 13.80 -7.25
C ARG A 64 -8.36 12.95 -8.49
N GLN A 65 -8.82 13.37 -9.67
CA GLN A 65 -8.68 12.54 -10.86
C GLN A 65 -7.20 12.40 -11.25
N ALA A 66 -6.45 13.51 -11.19
CA ALA A 66 -5.02 13.50 -11.44
C ALA A 66 -4.23 12.74 -10.35
N ALA A 67 -4.60 12.90 -9.07
CA ALA A 67 -4.00 12.14 -7.97
C ALA A 67 -4.22 10.62 -8.14
N ARG A 68 -5.45 10.20 -8.46
CA ARG A 68 -5.78 8.79 -8.76
C ARG A 68 -4.97 8.24 -9.92
N HIS A 69 -4.85 9.01 -10.99
CA HIS A 69 -4.08 8.61 -12.15
C HIS A 69 -2.62 8.36 -11.78
N HIS A 70 -2.00 9.26 -11.00
CA HIS A 70 -0.64 9.09 -10.50
C HIS A 70 -0.48 7.86 -9.63
N ALA A 71 -1.38 7.66 -8.65
CA ALA A 71 -1.39 6.48 -7.79
C ALA A 71 -1.46 5.17 -8.59
N TRP A 72 -2.32 5.11 -9.63
CA TRP A 72 -2.38 3.96 -10.51
C TRP A 72 -1.12 3.75 -11.35
N THR A 73 -0.45 4.82 -11.79
CA THR A 73 0.85 4.71 -12.49
C THR A 73 1.93 4.12 -11.59
N LEU A 74 1.96 4.52 -10.31
CA LEU A 74 2.87 3.92 -9.33
C LEU A 74 2.55 2.42 -9.12
N PHE A 75 1.27 2.07 -9.03
CA PHE A 75 0.85 0.68 -8.90
C PHE A 75 1.20 -0.17 -10.12
N ASP A 76 0.99 0.37 -11.32
CA ASP A 76 1.38 -0.28 -12.58
C ASP A 76 2.89 -0.52 -12.64
N THR A 77 3.70 0.39 -12.07
CA THR A 77 5.14 0.18 -11.93
C THR A 77 5.48 -0.97 -10.99
N LEU A 78 4.77 -1.11 -9.86
CA LEU A 78 4.93 -2.26 -8.96
C LEU A 78 4.51 -3.58 -9.63
N ALA A 79 3.51 -3.53 -10.51
CA ALA A 79 3.03 -4.65 -11.30
C ALA A 79 3.96 -4.99 -12.49
N SER A 80 4.64 -3.99 -13.04
CA SER A 80 5.48 -4.05 -14.25
C SER A 80 6.93 -4.43 -13.95
N ASP A 81 7.15 -5.63 -13.42
CA ASP A 81 8.41 -6.37 -13.60
C ASP A 81 8.18 -7.87 -13.38
N THR A 82 7.62 -8.53 -14.39
CA THR A 82 7.71 -9.98 -14.52
C THR A 82 8.52 -10.31 -15.76
N ALA A 83 9.82 -10.00 -15.74
CA ALA A 83 10.83 -10.55 -16.67
C ALA A 83 10.96 -12.09 -16.53
N GLY A 84 9.86 -12.82 -16.74
CA GLY A 84 9.75 -14.26 -16.47
C GLY A 84 9.79 -14.63 -14.98
N ARG A 85 9.76 -13.66 -14.07
CA ARG A 85 9.77 -13.89 -12.62
C ARG A 85 8.39 -14.31 -12.11
N THR A 86 8.37 -15.20 -11.12
CA THR A 86 7.16 -15.67 -10.43
C THR A 86 6.74 -14.78 -9.26
N TRP A 87 7.41 -13.65 -9.02
CA TRP A 87 7.32 -12.84 -7.79
C TRP A 87 7.13 -11.34 -8.08
N PRO A 88 6.45 -10.58 -7.20
CA PRO A 88 6.34 -9.12 -7.29
C PRO A 88 7.69 -8.39 -7.24
N PHE A 89 7.78 -7.23 -7.91
CA PHE A 89 9.01 -6.44 -7.97
C PHE A 89 9.55 -6.01 -6.60
N PHE A 90 8.64 -5.60 -5.70
CA PHE A 90 9.01 -5.10 -4.37
C PHE A 90 9.59 -6.19 -3.45
N GLU A 91 9.46 -7.48 -3.79
CA GLU A 91 10.17 -8.54 -3.06
C GLU A 91 11.69 -8.42 -3.22
N GLY A 92 12.18 -7.61 -4.18
CA GLY A 92 13.59 -7.22 -4.29
C GLY A 92 14.04 -6.16 -3.27
N TRP A 93 13.11 -5.44 -2.64
CA TRP A 93 13.40 -4.31 -1.76
C TRP A 93 13.82 -4.74 -0.35
N PHE A 94 14.42 -3.85 0.42
CA PHE A 94 14.94 -4.14 1.76
C PHE A 94 13.79 -4.30 2.77
N SER A 95 13.82 -5.35 3.57
CA SER A 95 12.90 -5.58 4.70
C SER A 95 13.19 -4.65 5.88
N GLU A 96 12.28 -4.60 6.86
CA GLU A 96 12.53 -3.92 8.14
C GLU A 96 13.77 -4.47 8.85
N ALA A 97 13.95 -5.79 8.91
CA ALA A 97 15.12 -6.40 9.54
C ALA A 97 16.42 -5.93 8.87
N GLU A 98 16.51 -5.97 7.54
CA GLU A 98 17.70 -5.49 6.82
C GLU A 98 17.93 -3.99 7.01
N THR A 99 16.86 -3.20 7.14
CA THR A 99 16.94 -1.74 7.26
C THR A 99 17.35 -1.30 8.66
N PHE A 100 16.85 -1.97 9.70
CA PHE A 100 16.95 -1.51 11.08
C PHE A 100 17.86 -2.35 11.99
N GLU A 101 18.21 -3.59 11.65
CA GLU A 101 19.19 -4.35 12.46
C GLU A 101 20.59 -3.70 12.36
N PRO A 102 21.27 -3.41 13.49
CA PRO A 102 22.58 -2.74 13.47
C PRO A 102 23.62 -3.50 12.65
N GLU A 103 23.63 -4.83 12.78
CA GLU A 103 24.56 -5.74 12.10
C GLU A 103 24.16 -6.11 10.67
N ALA A 104 23.06 -5.55 10.14
CA ALA A 104 22.68 -5.80 8.75
C ALA A 104 23.83 -5.37 7.82
N SER A 105 24.37 -6.35 7.08
CA SER A 105 25.52 -6.16 6.19
C SER A 105 25.23 -5.04 5.19
N ALA A 106 26.10 -4.03 5.19
CA ALA A 106 25.96 -2.88 4.31
C ALA A 106 26.10 -3.31 2.84
N GLY A 107 25.05 -3.07 2.06
CA GLY A 107 25.16 -2.89 0.62
C GLY A 107 25.29 -4.18 -0.21
N VAL A 108 24.15 -4.61 -0.73
CA VAL A 108 23.80 -4.91 -2.14
C VAL A 108 22.32 -5.26 -2.05
N MET A 109 21.48 -4.78 -2.98
CA MET A 109 20.08 -5.23 -3.02
C MET A 109 20.11 -6.77 -3.03
N PRO A 110 19.56 -7.44 -2.00
CA PRO A 110 19.79 -8.85 -1.80
C PRO A 110 19.38 -9.60 -3.09
N PRO A 111 20.17 -10.57 -3.55
CA PRO A 111 19.82 -11.34 -4.73
C PRO A 111 18.40 -11.90 -4.55
N PHE A 112 17.59 -11.83 -5.61
CA PHE A 112 16.22 -12.37 -5.65
C PHE A 112 16.26 -13.88 -5.39
N THR A 113 16.29 -14.29 -4.13
CA THR A 113 16.44 -15.68 -3.72
C THR A 113 15.46 -15.95 -2.59
N HIS A 114 14.30 -16.48 -2.99
CA HIS A 114 13.20 -16.95 -2.13
C HIS A 114 12.44 -15.86 -1.34
N PRO A 115 11.19 -16.13 -0.89
CA PRO A 115 10.41 -15.24 0.01
C PRO A 115 11.02 -15.12 1.43
N ALA A 116 12.35 -15.09 1.53
CA ALA A 116 13.11 -15.03 2.78
C ALA A 116 12.91 -13.72 3.57
N LYS A 117 12.14 -12.76 3.03
CA LYS A 117 11.90 -11.43 3.60
C LYS A 117 10.70 -11.37 4.54
N PHE A 118 10.03 -12.49 4.77
CA PHE A 118 9.05 -12.62 5.85
C PHE A 118 9.74 -12.73 7.22
N ARG A 119 10.36 -11.62 7.63
CA ARG A 119 10.96 -11.44 8.93
C ARG A 119 10.56 -10.06 9.42
N SER A 120 9.57 -10.00 10.29
CA SER A 120 9.31 -8.80 11.07
C SER A 120 10.29 -8.82 12.26
N PRO A 121 11.05 -7.75 12.53
CA PRO A 121 11.76 -7.64 13.78
C PRO A 121 10.76 -7.82 14.93
N ALA A 122 11.22 -8.41 16.04
CA ALA A 122 10.45 -8.42 17.28
C ALA A 122 10.41 -7.01 17.90
N ALA A 123 9.91 -6.03 17.16
CA ALA A 123 9.47 -4.79 17.78
C ALA A 123 8.26 -5.13 18.67
N PRO A 124 8.04 -4.38 19.76
CA PRO A 124 6.74 -4.34 20.41
C PRO A 124 5.73 -3.73 19.42
N GLY A 125 5.33 -4.52 18.42
CA GLY A 125 4.38 -4.15 17.41
C GLY A 125 3.06 -3.85 18.10
N HIS A 126 2.67 -2.57 18.08
CA HIS A 126 1.29 -2.13 18.33
C HIS A 126 0.60 -2.85 19.50
N GLN A 127 1.28 -3.00 20.64
CA GLN A 127 0.61 -3.51 21.82
C GLN A 127 -0.53 -2.54 22.16
N GLY A 128 -1.77 -3.02 22.04
CA GLY A 128 -2.97 -2.23 22.31
C GLY A 128 -3.73 -1.72 21.08
N VAL A 129 -3.32 -1.99 19.84
CA VAL A 129 -4.16 -1.68 18.67
C VAL A 129 -5.33 -2.68 18.58
N PRO A 130 -6.59 -2.23 18.67
CA PRO A 130 -7.75 -3.10 18.56
C PRO A 130 -7.86 -3.74 17.16
N GLY A 131 -8.41 -4.95 17.10
CA GLY A 131 -8.73 -5.65 15.85
C GLY A 131 -8.05 -7.01 15.69
N ALA A 132 -8.48 -7.75 14.69
CA ALA A 132 -7.93 -9.03 14.30
C ALA A 132 -6.58 -8.84 13.56
N PRO A 133 -5.63 -9.77 13.73
CA PRO A 133 -4.29 -9.63 13.19
C PRO A 133 -4.27 -9.85 11.68
N LEU A 134 -3.37 -9.16 10.99
CA LEU A 134 -3.02 -9.41 9.60
C LEU A 134 -1.51 -9.61 9.53
N ILE A 135 -1.05 -10.51 8.67
CA ILE A 135 0.38 -10.69 8.41
C ILE A 135 0.84 -9.49 7.60
N THR A 136 1.71 -8.64 8.14
CA THR A 136 2.18 -7.43 7.45
C THR A 136 3.69 -7.30 7.42
N TYR A 137 4.23 -6.76 6.34
CA TYR A 137 5.65 -6.46 6.20
C TYR A 137 5.83 -5.06 5.63
N VAL A 138 6.95 -4.40 5.95
CA VAL A 138 7.36 -3.14 5.33
C VAL A 138 8.63 -3.34 4.52
N HIS A 139 8.63 -2.78 3.32
CA HIS A 139 9.69 -2.85 2.34
C HIS A 139 10.15 -1.43 2.00
N PHE A 140 11.47 -1.25 1.93
CA PHE A 140 12.12 0.02 1.58
C PHE A 140 12.90 -0.16 0.29
N ASN A 141 12.63 0.70 -0.68
CA ASN A 141 13.47 0.70 -1.87
C ASN A 141 14.91 1.13 -1.51
N ALA A 142 15.85 0.97 -2.45
CA ALA A 142 17.26 1.25 -2.19
C ALA A 142 17.51 2.69 -1.70
N SER A 143 16.76 3.66 -2.20
CA SER A 143 16.92 5.06 -1.82
C SER A 143 16.50 5.33 -0.37
N ALA A 144 15.35 4.80 0.06
CA ALA A 144 14.90 4.89 1.44
C ALA A 144 15.85 4.16 2.40
N TYR A 145 16.24 2.93 2.05
CA TYR A 145 17.19 2.13 2.82
C TYR A 145 18.52 2.87 3.04
N GLN A 146 19.14 3.35 1.96
CA GLN A 146 20.43 4.05 2.03
C GLN A 146 20.34 5.29 2.92
N HIS A 147 19.28 6.09 2.78
CA HIS A 147 19.06 7.27 3.60
C HIS A 147 18.95 6.94 5.09
N ILE A 148 18.15 5.91 5.43
CA ILE A 148 17.99 5.44 6.81
C ILE A 148 19.33 5.00 7.40
N ARG A 149 20.15 4.26 6.63
CA ARG A 149 21.46 3.78 7.09
C ARG A 149 22.49 4.89 7.20
N GLU A 150 22.58 5.78 6.21
CA GLU A 150 23.53 6.89 6.14
C GLU A 150 23.34 7.86 7.32
N HIS A 151 22.09 8.17 7.65
CA HIS A 151 21.77 9.06 8.77
C HIS A 151 21.58 8.34 10.10
N ARG A 152 21.88 7.03 10.17
CA ARG A 152 21.72 6.19 11.37
C ARG A 152 20.32 6.29 11.98
N LEU A 153 19.27 6.40 11.17
CA LEU A 153 17.90 6.52 11.67
C LEU A 153 17.38 5.21 12.30
N PHE A 154 18.17 4.14 12.24
CA PHE A 154 17.95 2.87 12.95
C PHE A 154 18.51 2.84 14.38
N ASP A 155 19.21 3.89 14.80
CA ASP A 155 19.93 3.97 16.07
C ASP A 155 19.24 4.99 17.01
N ALA A 156 18.82 4.53 18.18
CA ALA A 156 18.13 5.34 19.17
C ALA A 156 19.01 6.50 19.70
N ASP A 157 20.32 6.32 19.80
CA ASP A 157 21.25 7.41 20.20
C ASP A 157 21.32 8.50 19.13
N ALA A 158 21.30 8.12 17.85
CA ALA A 158 21.27 9.08 16.76
C ALA A 158 19.97 9.90 16.77
N LEU A 159 18.83 9.25 16.99
CA LEU A 159 17.54 9.94 17.12
C LEU A 159 17.48 10.85 18.36
N ARG A 160 18.04 10.43 19.51
CA ARG A 160 18.20 11.30 20.69
C ARG A 160 19.06 12.54 20.38
N GLY A 161 20.17 12.37 19.67
CA GLY A 161 21.01 13.49 19.25
C GLY A 161 20.29 14.49 18.34
N LEU A 162 19.41 13.99 17.45
CA LEU A 162 18.52 14.84 16.63
C LEU A 162 17.48 15.57 17.48
N ALA A 163 16.93 14.95 18.53
CA ALA A 163 15.99 15.63 19.43
C ALA A 163 16.63 16.85 20.12
N GLU A 164 17.91 16.74 20.48
CA GLU A 164 18.66 17.78 21.16
C GLU A 164 19.11 18.91 20.22
N SER A 165 19.70 18.55 19.07
CA SER A 165 20.44 19.47 18.21
C SER A 165 20.00 19.50 16.74
N GLY A 166 19.02 18.69 16.36
CA GLY A 166 18.52 18.58 14.99
C GLY A 166 17.86 19.86 14.48
N ALA A 167 17.57 19.88 13.17
CA ALA A 167 16.81 20.96 12.57
C ALA A 167 15.40 21.01 13.15
N SER A 168 14.87 22.22 13.36
CA SER A 168 13.45 22.40 13.66
C SER A 168 12.60 21.90 12.49
N ASP A 169 11.48 21.24 12.81
CA ASP A 169 10.51 20.88 11.79
C ASP A 169 9.88 22.17 11.18
N PRO A 170 9.74 22.25 9.85
CA PRO A 170 9.26 23.47 9.20
C PRO A 170 7.79 23.78 9.52
N GLU A 171 6.98 22.76 9.78
CA GLU A 171 5.55 22.86 10.07
C GLU A 171 5.30 22.92 11.58
N PHE A 172 5.98 22.06 12.34
CA PHE A 172 5.83 21.93 13.79
C PHE A 172 7.11 22.38 14.52
N ARG A 173 7.38 23.70 14.54
CA ARG A 173 8.68 24.26 14.98
C ARG A 173 9.15 23.88 16.37
N GLN A 174 8.25 23.46 17.25
CA GLN A 174 8.57 22.94 18.58
C GLN A 174 9.23 21.55 18.54
N ALA A 175 8.98 20.77 17.49
CA ALA A 175 9.61 19.49 17.24
C ALA A 175 10.86 19.65 16.36
N ARG A 176 11.71 18.62 16.40
CA ARG A 176 12.80 18.41 15.46
C ARG A 176 12.36 17.50 14.32
N THR A 177 13.17 17.41 13.28
CA THR A 177 12.89 16.56 12.12
C THR A 177 14.14 15.83 11.67
N ILE A 178 13.97 14.64 11.09
CA ILE A 178 15.09 13.90 10.47
C ILE A 178 15.56 14.63 9.19
N PRO A 179 16.79 14.35 8.71
CA PRO A 179 17.19 14.77 7.37
C PRO A 179 16.18 14.32 6.32
N ALA A 180 15.81 15.22 5.41
CA ALA A 180 14.79 14.95 4.40
C ALA A 180 15.19 13.77 3.50
N LEU A 181 14.30 12.79 3.38
CA LEU A 181 14.51 11.66 2.46
C LEU A 181 14.62 12.16 1.00
N PRO A 182 15.40 11.48 0.14
CA PRO A 182 15.45 11.77 -1.28
C PRO A 182 14.09 11.55 -1.96
N ALA A 183 13.81 12.31 -3.02
CA ALA A 183 12.51 12.25 -3.73
C ALA A 183 12.18 10.88 -4.32
N SER A 184 13.20 10.04 -4.55
CA SER A 184 13.05 8.65 -5.02
C SER A 184 12.84 7.63 -3.90
N ALA A 185 12.78 8.05 -2.62
CA ALA A 185 12.50 7.15 -1.51
C ALA A 185 11.06 6.61 -1.58
N ILE A 186 10.91 5.30 -1.41
CA ILE A 186 9.63 4.62 -1.36
C ILE A 186 9.62 3.65 -0.18
N ALA A 187 8.52 3.70 0.58
CA ALA A 187 8.17 2.69 1.57
C ALA A 187 6.86 2.00 1.15
N LEU A 188 6.84 0.68 1.23
CA LEU A 188 5.69 -0.14 0.89
C LEU A 188 5.36 -1.06 2.06
N LYS A 189 4.14 -0.97 2.60
CA LYS A 189 3.62 -1.94 3.54
C LYS A 189 2.72 -2.93 2.80
N THR A 190 2.92 -4.22 3.02
CA THR A 190 2.13 -5.32 2.44
C THR A 190 1.29 -5.98 3.54
N GLY A 191 0.11 -6.49 3.17
CA GLY A 191 -0.78 -7.25 4.05
C GLY A 191 -1.18 -8.56 3.39
N TRP A 192 -1.05 -9.66 4.12
CA TRP A 192 -1.13 -11.02 3.59
C TRP A 192 -2.15 -11.90 4.34
N TRP A 193 -2.92 -12.67 3.57
CA TRP A 193 -3.92 -13.60 4.06
C TRP A 193 -3.49 -15.08 3.88
N PRO A 194 -3.58 -15.92 4.94
CA PRO A 194 -3.31 -17.35 4.86
C PRO A 194 -4.34 -18.11 4.00
N VAL A 195 -3.86 -19.03 3.14
CA VAL A 195 -4.70 -19.97 2.39
C VAL A 195 -4.12 -21.38 2.44
N ALA A 196 -4.97 -22.37 2.71
CA ALA A 196 -4.53 -23.76 2.78
C ALA A 196 -4.12 -24.31 1.40
N ALA A 197 -3.13 -25.21 1.39
CA ALA A 197 -2.72 -25.96 0.20
C ALA A 197 -3.88 -26.76 -0.44
N HIS A 198 -4.85 -27.17 0.37
CA HIS A 198 -5.96 -28.05 0.00
C HIS A 198 -7.26 -27.57 0.63
N GLY A 199 -8.37 -27.77 -0.10
CA GLY A 199 -9.69 -27.32 0.33
C GLY A 199 -9.91 -25.82 0.11
N VAL A 200 -11.16 -25.37 0.25
CA VAL A 200 -11.51 -23.95 0.07
C VAL A 200 -11.26 -23.20 1.37
N THR A 201 -10.50 -22.10 1.31
CA THR A 201 -10.23 -21.23 2.46
C THR A 201 -11.15 -20.01 2.44
N ALA A 202 -11.66 -19.60 3.60
CA ALA A 202 -12.44 -18.37 3.73
C ALA A 202 -11.57 -17.11 3.51
N LEU A 203 -12.10 -16.14 2.77
CA LEU A 203 -11.52 -14.81 2.61
C LEU A 203 -12.62 -13.76 2.86
N PRO A 204 -12.54 -12.94 3.93
CA PRO A 204 -13.45 -11.82 4.10
C PRO A 204 -13.17 -10.75 3.03
N VAL A 205 -14.23 -10.10 2.54
CA VAL A 205 -14.14 -9.08 1.50
C VAL A 205 -14.87 -7.81 1.93
N TRP A 206 -14.22 -6.67 1.72
CA TRP A 206 -14.74 -5.36 2.08
C TRP A 206 -15.66 -4.80 0.98
N ASP A 207 -16.96 -4.77 1.25
CA ASP A 207 -17.93 -4.02 0.46
C ASP A 207 -18.31 -2.73 1.22
N ALA A 208 -17.91 -1.56 0.73
CA ALA A 208 -18.12 -0.30 1.43
C ALA A 208 -19.61 -0.01 1.75
N ASP A 209 -20.51 -0.32 0.82
CA ASP A 209 -21.96 -0.09 0.97
C ASP A 209 -22.64 -1.06 1.98
N ALA A 210 -21.93 -2.11 2.41
CA ALA A 210 -22.46 -3.12 3.31
C ALA A 210 -21.75 -3.14 4.68
N ASN A 211 -20.91 -2.15 4.96
CA ASN A 211 -20.11 -2.07 6.18
C ASN A 211 -20.12 -0.64 6.76
N ASP A 212 -21.27 -0.24 7.31
CA ASP A 212 -21.42 1.04 7.99
C ASP A 212 -20.36 1.24 9.08
N PRO A 213 -19.85 2.47 9.28
CA PRO A 213 -18.88 2.77 10.32
C PRO A 213 -19.35 2.32 11.71
N ARG A 214 -18.48 1.60 12.41
CA ARG A 214 -18.69 1.14 13.79
C ARG A 214 -17.80 1.93 14.74
N VAL A 215 -18.34 2.25 15.92
CA VAL A 215 -17.58 2.91 17.01
C VAL A 215 -16.36 2.08 17.39
N GLU A 216 -16.50 0.75 17.41
CA GLU A 216 -15.44 -0.16 17.85
C GLU A 216 -14.44 -0.49 16.72
N GLY A 217 -14.67 0.06 15.52
CA GLY A 217 -13.96 -0.28 14.30
C GLY A 217 -14.63 -1.42 13.52
N ASN A 218 -14.34 -1.43 12.22
CA ASN A 218 -14.81 -2.39 11.23
C ASN A 218 -13.71 -3.40 10.91
N ASP A 219 -13.32 -4.16 11.92
CA ASP A 219 -12.38 -5.26 11.75
C ASP A 219 -12.89 -6.30 10.72
N TYR A 220 -12.01 -7.03 10.03
CA TYR A 220 -12.42 -8.01 9.01
C TYR A 220 -13.30 -9.15 9.56
N SER A 221 -13.27 -9.39 10.87
CA SER A 221 -14.21 -10.29 11.56
C SER A 221 -15.67 -9.83 11.52
N THR A 222 -15.88 -8.54 11.26
CA THR A 222 -17.18 -7.88 11.24
C THR A 222 -17.73 -7.65 9.84
N TRP A 223 -16.93 -7.94 8.80
CA TRP A 223 -17.33 -7.70 7.42
C TRP A 223 -18.49 -8.59 7.02
N SER A 224 -19.41 -8.01 6.26
CA SER A 224 -20.66 -8.66 5.86
C SER A 224 -20.47 -9.82 4.87
N ARG A 225 -19.37 -9.84 4.11
CA ARG A 225 -19.13 -10.82 3.05
C ARG A 225 -17.85 -11.63 3.25
N VAL A 226 -17.97 -12.93 3.01
CA VAL A 226 -16.88 -13.90 2.98
C VAL A 226 -17.03 -14.76 1.72
N ILE A 227 -15.94 -14.89 0.97
CA ILE A 227 -15.87 -15.72 -0.24
C ILE A 227 -14.93 -16.91 -0.01
N GLY A 228 -14.95 -17.88 -0.92
CA GLY A 228 -14.04 -19.01 -0.93
C GLY A 228 -12.82 -18.76 -1.82
N VAL A 229 -11.65 -19.19 -1.38
CA VAL A 229 -10.45 -19.30 -2.21
C VAL A 229 -10.13 -20.76 -2.43
N ALA A 230 -10.10 -21.18 -3.68
CA ALA A 230 -9.76 -22.55 -4.06
C ALA A 230 -8.29 -22.64 -4.52
N PRO A 231 -7.50 -23.60 -3.99
CA PRO A 231 -6.11 -23.78 -4.36
C PRO A 231 -5.90 -24.37 -5.76
N GLU A 232 -6.95 -24.97 -6.34
CA GLU A 232 -6.90 -25.56 -7.67
C GLU A 232 -6.83 -24.47 -8.77
N ARG A 233 -5.93 -24.64 -9.75
CA ARG A 233 -5.61 -23.66 -10.80
C ARG A 233 -6.76 -23.28 -11.76
N ARG A 234 -7.97 -23.79 -11.54
CA ARG A 234 -9.13 -23.45 -12.38
C ARG A 234 -10.13 -22.71 -11.50
N ARG A 235 -10.75 -21.67 -12.06
CA ARG A 235 -12.08 -21.22 -11.65
C ARG A 235 -12.90 -22.48 -11.37
N THR A 236 -13.10 -22.77 -10.10
CA THR A 236 -13.81 -23.97 -9.70
C THR A 236 -15.21 -23.86 -10.28
N THR A 237 -15.71 -24.94 -10.88
CA THR A 237 -17.14 -25.03 -11.23
C THR A 237 -18.01 -25.15 -9.98
N ALA A 238 -17.40 -25.17 -8.78
CA ALA A 238 -18.07 -25.07 -7.51
C ALA A 238 -18.83 -23.73 -7.46
N THR A 239 -20.13 -23.81 -7.66
CA THR A 239 -21.08 -22.71 -7.51
C THR A 239 -21.42 -22.43 -6.06
N SER A 240 -20.92 -23.26 -5.12
CA SER A 240 -21.03 -23.05 -3.68
C SER A 240 -19.93 -23.77 -2.91
N ALA A 241 -19.53 -23.21 -1.77
CA ALA A 241 -18.61 -23.82 -0.82
C ALA A 241 -19.08 -23.59 0.63
N ASP A 242 -18.95 -24.62 1.45
CA ASP A 242 -19.07 -24.50 2.90
C ASP A 242 -17.70 -24.18 3.49
N LEU A 243 -17.62 -23.04 4.17
CA LEU A 243 -16.42 -22.48 4.74
C LEU A 243 -16.52 -22.49 6.27
N GLU A 244 -15.38 -22.62 6.91
CA GLU A 244 -15.22 -22.26 8.32
C GLU A 244 -14.43 -20.96 8.39
N PHE A 245 -14.98 -19.98 9.10
CA PHE A 245 -14.31 -18.70 9.33
C PHE A 245 -14.60 -18.23 10.75
N MET A 246 -13.54 -18.06 11.55
CA MET A 246 -13.66 -17.62 12.95
C MET A 246 -14.64 -18.47 13.79
N GLY A 247 -14.61 -19.79 13.59
CA GLY A 247 -15.50 -20.74 14.28
C GLY A 247 -16.97 -20.71 13.80
N ARG A 248 -17.26 -19.99 12.72
CA ARG A 248 -18.60 -19.94 12.11
C ARG A 248 -18.59 -20.71 10.79
N ARG A 249 -19.67 -21.46 10.53
CA ARG A 249 -19.92 -22.06 9.21
C ARG A 249 -20.58 -21.03 8.30
N ILE A 250 -20.05 -20.86 7.10
CA ILE A 250 -20.54 -19.92 6.10
C ILE A 250 -20.69 -20.67 4.78
N THR A 251 -21.86 -20.61 4.15
CA THR A 251 -22.03 -21.11 2.78
C THR A 251 -21.97 -19.92 1.84
N THR A 252 -21.08 -19.95 0.84
CA THR A 252 -20.93 -18.90 -0.16
C THR A 252 -21.07 -19.47 -1.56
N ASN A 253 -21.59 -18.69 -2.49
CA ASN A 253 -21.63 -19.03 -3.92
C ASN A 253 -20.48 -18.39 -4.72
N GLU A 254 -19.58 -17.70 -4.02
CA GLU A 254 -18.48 -16.95 -4.62
C GLU A 254 -17.17 -17.66 -4.27
N VAL A 255 -16.56 -18.30 -5.27
CA VAL A 255 -15.28 -18.98 -5.13
C VAL A 255 -14.33 -18.50 -6.21
N VAL A 256 -13.15 -18.05 -5.79
CA VAL A 256 -12.08 -17.56 -6.67
C VAL A 256 -10.87 -18.48 -6.61
N GLY A 257 -10.21 -18.66 -7.76
CA GLY A 257 -8.98 -19.45 -7.84
C GLY A 257 -7.75 -18.63 -7.42
N LEU A 258 -6.68 -19.32 -7.05
CA LEU A 258 -5.40 -18.67 -6.70
C LEU A 258 -4.77 -17.85 -7.84
N ASP A 259 -5.19 -18.06 -9.10
CA ASP A 259 -4.76 -17.26 -10.25
C ASP A 259 -5.28 -15.81 -10.22
N ALA A 260 -6.28 -15.53 -9.40
CA ALA A 260 -6.78 -14.17 -9.16
C ALA A 260 -5.92 -13.36 -8.17
N PHE A 261 -4.83 -13.91 -7.64
CA PHE A 261 -4.05 -13.28 -6.57
C PHE A 261 -2.56 -13.21 -6.89
N VAL A 262 -1.96 -12.12 -6.43
CA VAL A 262 -0.52 -12.12 -6.13
C VAL A 262 -0.33 -13.01 -4.90
N ARG A 263 0.52 -14.02 -5.00
CA ARG A 263 0.65 -15.07 -3.97
C ARG A 263 2.07 -15.56 -3.79
N VAL A 264 2.30 -16.14 -2.61
CA VAL A 264 3.50 -16.89 -2.25
C VAL A 264 3.10 -18.29 -1.85
N GLU A 265 3.73 -19.32 -2.44
CA GLU A 265 3.68 -20.68 -1.89
C GLU A 265 4.80 -20.84 -0.86
N LEU A 266 4.46 -21.37 0.32
CA LEU A 266 5.38 -21.50 1.43
C LEU A 266 6.16 -22.82 1.35
N ASP A 267 7.46 -22.76 1.51
CA ASP A 267 8.28 -23.92 1.90
C ASP A 267 8.30 -24.07 3.44
N ASP A 268 8.87 -25.18 3.92
CA ASP A 268 8.94 -25.50 5.35
C ASP A 268 9.66 -24.40 6.14
N ASP A 269 10.75 -23.89 5.59
CA ASP A 269 11.58 -22.88 6.24
C ASP A 269 10.85 -21.55 6.38
N THR A 270 10.14 -21.14 5.34
CA THR A 270 9.37 -19.89 5.32
C THR A 270 8.15 -20.01 6.20
N ALA A 271 7.41 -21.12 6.17
CA ALA A 271 6.30 -21.37 7.08
C ALA A 271 6.76 -21.30 8.55
N ARG A 272 7.88 -21.97 8.89
CA ARG A 272 8.45 -21.90 10.25
C ARG A 272 8.83 -20.48 10.67
N ARG A 273 9.48 -19.71 9.79
CA ARG A 273 9.87 -18.31 10.08
C ARG A 273 8.65 -17.41 10.30
N VAL A 274 7.66 -17.48 9.40
CA VAL A 274 6.41 -16.69 9.53
C VAL A 274 5.70 -17.03 10.84
N MET A 275 5.67 -18.30 11.24
CA MET A 275 5.04 -18.73 12.50
C MET A 275 5.79 -18.34 13.78
N GLN A 276 6.96 -17.69 13.68
CA GLN A 276 7.63 -17.07 14.84
C GLN A 276 6.97 -15.74 15.24
N ASP A 277 6.23 -15.09 14.33
CA ASP A 277 5.47 -13.88 14.62
C ASP A 277 4.10 -14.23 15.27
N PRO A 278 3.81 -13.78 16.51
CA PRO A 278 2.54 -14.02 17.17
C PRO A 278 1.31 -13.50 16.39
N ALA A 279 1.44 -12.38 15.67
CA ALA A 279 0.34 -11.85 14.85
C ALA A 279 0.07 -12.78 13.67
N ALA A 280 1.11 -13.29 13.03
CA ALA A 280 0.98 -14.23 11.93
C ALA A 280 0.40 -15.58 12.37
N LEU A 281 0.86 -16.12 13.51
CA LEU A 281 0.30 -17.33 14.08
C LEU A 281 -1.21 -17.17 14.36
N ARG A 282 -1.62 -16.04 14.93
CA ARG A 282 -3.03 -15.76 15.22
C ARG A 282 -3.85 -15.56 13.94
N ALA A 283 -3.30 -14.91 12.92
CA ALA A 283 -3.96 -14.80 11.61
C ALA A 283 -4.16 -16.18 10.96
N ALA A 284 -3.16 -17.05 11.00
CA ALA A 284 -3.26 -18.44 10.51
C ALA A 284 -4.33 -19.23 11.28
N GLN A 285 -4.38 -19.10 12.61
CA GLN A 285 -5.41 -19.75 13.41
C GLN A 285 -6.83 -19.28 13.06
N LEU A 286 -7.02 -17.99 12.75
CA LEU A 286 -8.33 -17.44 12.36
C LEU A 286 -8.76 -17.88 10.96
N ALA A 287 -7.81 -17.93 10.02
CA ALA A 287 -8.07 -18.27 8.62
C ALA A 287 -8.17 -19.78 8.38
N LEU A 288 -7.31 -20.58 9.02
CA LEU A 288 -7.12 -22.01 8.72
C LEU A 288 -7.45 -22.95 9.88
N GLY A 289 -7.61 -22.43 11.10
CA GLY A 289 -7.77 -23.26 12.31
C GLY A 289 -6.48 -23.99 12.75
N ARG A 290 -5.34 -23.69 12.11
CA ARG A 290 -4.02 -24.31 12.38
C ARG A 290 -2.87 -23.35 12.00
N PRO A 291 -1.64 -23.60 12.47
CA PRO A 291 -0.44 -22.94 11.96
C PRO A 291 -0.23 -23.15 10.45
N LEU A 292 0.50 -22.23 9.81
CA LEU A 292 0.99 -22.37 8.43
C LEU A 292 1.97 -23.54 8.33
N GLN A 293 1.91 -24.25 7.21
CA GLN A 293 2.83 -25.34 6.86
C GLN A 293 3.27 -25.23 5.40
N ALA A 294 4.26 -26.02 4.98
CA ALA A 294 4.67 -26.06 3.58
C ALA A 294 3.51 -26.42 2.64
N GLY A 295 3.50 -25.80 1.46
CA GLY A 295 2.46 -25.90 0.45
C GLY A 295 1.27 -24.97 0.68
N ASP A 296 1.11 -24.38 1.88
CA ASP A 296 0.16 -23.30 2.09
C ASP A 296 0.57 -22.04 1.31
N TYR A 297 -0.37 -21.12 1.15
CA TYR A 297 -0.19 -19.89 0.41
C TYR A 297 -0.38 -18.66 1.31
N LEU A 298 0.35 -17.59 1.00
CA LEU A 298 0.02 -16.23 1.44
C LEU A 298 -0.47 -15.42 0.25
N LEU A 299 -1.64 -14.80 0.38
CA LEU A 299 -2.22 -13.94 -0.64
C LEU A 299 -2.02 -12.49 -0.27
N LEU A 300 -1.53 -11.68 -1.20
CA LEU A 300 -1.47 -10.23 -1.01
C LEU A 300 -2.91 -9.69 -1.07
N VAL A 301 -3.37 -9.11 0.03
CA VAL A 301 -4.74 -8.57 0.15
C VAL A 301 -4.78 -7.07 0.38
N ALA A 302 -3.65 -6.49 0.82
CA ALA A 302 -3.55 -5.07 1.12
C ALA A 302 -2.14 -4.52 0.86
N LEU A 303 -2.07 -3.25 0.48
CA LEU A 303 -0.85 -2.47 0.26
C LEU A 303 -1.05 -1.04 0.74
N HIS A 304 -0.06 -0.48 1.43
CA HIS A 304 0.15 0.96 1.53
C HIS A 304 1.44 1.30 0.80
N LEU A 305 1.39 2.30 -0.06
CA LEU A 305 2.50 2.85 -0.80
C LEU A 305 2.69 4.32 -0.42
N ALA A 306 3.89 4.65 0.01
CA ALA A 306 4.29 6.02 0.33
C ALA A 306 5.57 6.38 -0.44
N THR A 307 5.54 7.48 -1.21
CA THR A 307 6.69 7.98 -1.98
C THR A 307 7.04 9.41 -1.58
N ARG A 308 8.33 9.74 -1.54
CA ARG A 308 8.81 11.09 -1.15
C ARG A 308 8.80 12.11 -2.31
N GLU A 309 7.98 11.89 -3.35
CA GLU A 309 7.98 12.72 -4.57
C GLU A 309 7.66 14.22 -4.31
N ILE A 310 6.89 14.49 -3.25
CA ILE A 310 6.55 15.83 -2.72
C ILE A 310 6.80 15.89 -1.21
N ASP A 311 6.74 17.08 -0.60
CA ASP A 311 7.10 17.26 0.83
C ASP A 311 6.22 16.49 1.81
N ASP A 312 4.92 16.43 1.54
CA ASP A 312 3.97 15.69 2.37
C ASP A 312 3.86 14.21 1.98
N TRP A 313 4.68 13.78 1.02
CA TRP A 313 4.65 12.46 0.37
C TRP A 313 3.36 12.21 -0.44
N VAL A 314 3.46 11.28 -1.39
CA VAL A 314 2.30 10.71 -2.09
C VAL A 314 1.89 9.45 -1.34
N TRP A 315 0.60 9.32 -1.01
CA TRP A 315 0.05 8.15 -0.35
C TRP A 315 -1.00 7.48 -1.21
N ALA A 316 -0.86 6.18 -1.39
CA ALA A 316 -1.84 5.35 -2.06
C ALA A 316 -1.98 4.04 -1.31
N THR A 317 -3.21 3.53 -1.27
CA THR A 317 -3.54 2.27 -0.64
C THR A 317 -4.37 1.41 -1.56
N PHE A 318 -4.06 0.12 -1.59
CA PHE A 318 -4.66 -0.84 -2.50
C PHE A 318 -5.13 -2.06 -1.73
N TRP A 319 -6.25 -2.63 -2.12
CA TRP A 319 -6.71 -3.90 -1.57
C TRP A 319 -7.36 -4.76 -2.64
N TRP A 320 -7.21 -6.06 -2.49
CA TRP A 320 -7.79 -7.03 -3.41
C TRP A 320 -9.31 -7.05 -3.29
N HIS A 321 -10.01 -7.25 -4.41
CA HIS A 321 -11.46 -7.41 -4.45
C HIS A 321 -11.88 -8.33 -5.60
N ASP A 322 -12.87 -9.20 -5.38
CA ASP A 322 -13.41 -10.12 -6.40
C ASP A 322 -14.31 -9.42 -7.44
N ARG A 323 -14.72 -8.20 -7.14
CA ARG A 323 -15.45 -7.29 -8.05
C ARG A 323 -14.61 -6.04 -8.27
N PRO A 324 -13.49 -6.13 -9.00
CA PRO A 324 -12.54 -5.04 -9.03
C PRO A 324 -13.05 -3.86 -9.85
N ASP A 325 -14.02 -4.04 -10.75
CA ASP A 325 -14.55 -2.99 -11.62
C ASP A 325 -15.72 -2.20 -11.00
N THR A 326 -16.12 -2.50 -9.76
CA THR A 326 -17.30 -1.90 -9.12
C THR A 326 -16.97 -0.82 -8.09
N GLY A 327 -17.84 0.17 -7.98
CA GLY A 327 -17.77 1.22 -6.95
C GLY A 327 -16.76 2.33 -7.24
N PRO A 328 -16.68 3.36 -6.38
CA PRO A 328 -15.81 4.52 -6.60
C PRO A 328 -14.31 4.17 -6.55
N PHE A 329 -13.92 3.17 -5.77
CA PHE A 329 -12.53 2.78 -5.59
C PHE A 329 -11.89 2.09 -6.82
N SER A 330 -12.69 1.67 -7.82
CA SER A 330 -12.19 1.15 -9.09
C SER A 330 -11.82 2.25 -10.09
N SER A 331 -12.26 3.50 -9.83
CA SER A 331 -12.17 4.61 -10.77
C SER A 331 -10.73 4.89 -11.19
N GLY A 332 -10.53 5.11 -12.49
CA GLY A 332 -9.23 5.47 -13.06
C GLY A 332 -8.25 4.30 -13.24
N ARG A 333 -8.62 3.05 -12.89
CA ARG A 333 -7.71 1.91 -13.05
C ARG A 333 -7.32 1.71 -14.52
N PRO A 334 -6.03 1.55 -14.84
CA PRO A 334 -5.57 1.25 -16.20
C PRO A 334 -6.15 -0.08 -16.69
N LYS A 335 -6.77 -0.08 -17.88
CA LYS A 335 -7.29 -1.31 -18.51
C LYS A 335 -6.20 -2.31 -18.90
N ALA A 336 -4.97 -1.83 -19.07
CA ALA A 336 -3.82 -2.63 -19.47
C ALA A 336 -3.13 -3.33 -18.28
N LEU A 337 -3.56 -3.05 -17.04
CA LEU A 337 -2.98 -3.67 -15.86
C LEU A 337 -3.16 -5.19 -15.94
N PRO A 338 -2.08 -5.99 -15.87
CA PRO A 338 -2.17 -7.44 -16.06
C PRO A 338 -2.86 -8.11 -14.87
N ALA A 339 -3.48 -9.26 -15.10
CA ALA A 339 -3.85 -10.14 -13.99
C ALA A 339 -2.58 -10.67 -13.31
N PRO A 340 -2.57 -10.84 -11.97
CA PRO A 340 -3.68 -10.62 -11.02
C PRO A 340 -3.79 -9.18 -10.49
N TRP A 341 -2.92 -8.26 -10.91
CA TRP A 341 -2.90 -6.87 -10.41
C TRP A 341 -4.16 -6.07 -10.75
N ASN A 342 -4.88 -6.45 -11.81
CA ASN A 342 -6.19 -5.87 -12.13
C ASN A 342 -7.31 -6.17 -11.13
N GLN A 343 -7.07 -6.96 -10.08
CA GLN A 343 -8.04 -7.29 -9.03
C GLN A 343 -8.05 -6.30 -7.86
N TYR A 344 -7.26 -5.22 -7.91
CA TYR A 344 -7.14 -4.30 -6.79
C TYR A 344 -8.02 -3.05 -6.96
N LEU A 345 -8.59 -2.60 -5.84
CA LEU A 345 -9.22 -1.29 -5.65
C LEU A 345 -8.20 -0.33 -5.02
N MET A 346 -8.45 0.99 -5.11
CA MET A 346 -7.50 2.00 -4.64
C MET A 346 -8.16 3.23 -4.02
N SER A 347 -7.51 3.74 -2.97
CA SER A 347 -7.72 5.06 -2.40
C SER A 347 -6.37 5.78 -2.22
N GLU A 348 -6.37 7.10 -2.30
CA GLU A 348 -5.16 7.91 -2.35
C GLU A 348 -5.36 9.26 -1.67
N THR A 349 -4.24 9.86 -1.25
CA THR A 349 -4.22 11.24 -0.76
C THR A 349 -2.82 11.84 -0.92
N LEU A 350 -2.77 13.15 -1.14
CA LEU A 350 -1.55 13.94 -1.24
C LEU A 350 -1.47 15.00 -0.13
N ASP A 351 -2.52 15.12 0.69
CA ASP A 351 -2.69 16.17 1.68
C ASP A 351 -3.69 15.68 2.75
N PHE A 352 -3.39 15.96 4.02
CA PHE A 352 -4.24 15.54 5.13
C PHE A 352 -5.51 16.40 5.30
N ASN A 353 -5.59 17.56 4.65
CA ASN A 353 -6.73 18.49 4.67
C ASN A 353 -7.52 18.54 3.36
N GLN A 354 -6.85 18.34 2.22
CA GLN A 354 -7.44 18.53 0.89
C GLN A 354 -7.39 17.29 0.02
N PRO A 355 -8.31 17.17 -0.95
CA PRO A 355 -9.58 17.93 -1.04
C PRO A 355 -10.53 17.59 0.12
N THR A 356 -11.64 18.31 0.26
CA THR A 356 -12.67 17.97 1.26
C THR A 356 -13.67 16.92 0.74
N GLU A 357 -14.25 16.14 1.64
CA GLU A 357 -15.45 15.36 1.41
C GLU A 357 -16.70 16.25 1.36
N ARG A 358 -17.86 15.64 1.07
CA ARG A 358 -19.17 16.34 1.02
C ARG A 358 -19.59 16.97 2.35
N ASP A 359 -19.09 16.43 3.46
CA ASP A 359 -19.32 16.94 4.81
C ASP A 359 -18.43 18.16 5.15
N GLY A 360 -17.58 18.60 4.22
CA GLY A 360 -16.67 19.74 4.40
C GLY A 360 -15.40 19.40 5.18
N THR A 361 -15.23 18.16 5.62
CA THR A 361 -14.01 17.71 6.31
C THR A 361 -13.02 17.09 5.30
N PRO A 362 -11.76 16.84 5.67
CA PRO A 362 -10.75 16.33 4.74
C PRO A 362 -11.10 15.00 4.07
N ALA A 363 -10.47 14.73 2.92
CA ALA A 363 -10.64 13.51 2.14
C ALA A 363 -10.41 12.25 2.98
N ILE A 364 -11.28 11.25 2.76
CA ILE A 364 -11.12 9.91 3.33
C ILE A 364 -10.13 9.12 2.46
N ALA A 365 -9.13 8.54 3.11
CA ALA A 365 -8.16 7.64 2.48
C ALA A 365 -7.70 6.57 3.48
N PHE A 366 -8.15 5.33 3.28
CA PHE A 366 -7.89 4.21 4.19
C PHE A 366 -7.86 2.87 3.44
N ASN A 367 -7.15 1.89 3.99
CA ASN A 367 -7.23 0.49 3.60
C ASN A 367 -8.20 -0.25 4.52
N PRO A 368 -9.17 -1.01 3.99
CA PRO A 368 -10.08 -1.75 4.85
C PRO A 368 -9.34 -2.78 5.72
N TRP A 369 -8.32 -3.45 5.20
CA TRP A 369 -7.58 -4.47 5.96
C TRP A 369 -6.68 -3.89 7.07
N LEU A 370 -6.24 -2.65 6.95
CA LEU A 370 -5.22 -2.07 7.82
C LEU A 370 -5.81 -1.03 8.79
N GLU A 371 -6.68 -0.15 8.29
CA GLU A 371 -7.22 0.96 9.07
C GLU A 371 -8.63 0.72 9.58
N ALA A 372 -9.51 -0.01 8.87
CA ALA A 372 -10.93 -0.07 9.23
C ALA A 372 -11.18 -0.55 10.67
N ARG A 373 -10.28 -1.38 11.20
CA ARG A 373 -10.29 -1.88 12.60
C ARG A 373 -10.15 -0.79 13.67
N PHE A 374 -9.68 0.41 13.34
CA PHE A 374 -9.47 1.45 14.34
C PHE A 374 -10.81 2.01 14.83
N PRO A 375 -11.00 2.15 16.14
CA PRO A 375 -12.24 2.67 16.71
C PRO A 375 -12.43 4.15 16.39
N ASP A 376 -13.67 4.62 16.54
CA ASP A 376 -14.00 6.03 16.47
C ASP A 376 -13.42 6.78 17.67
N ALA A 377 -12.53 7.72 17.37
CA ALA A 377 -11.84 8.52 18.35
C ALA A 377 -12.33 9.98 18.37
N GLY A 378 -13.58 10.22 17.96
CA GLY A 378 -14.27 11.51 18.02
C GLY A 378 -14.35 12.26 16.69
N MET A 379 -13.71 11.77 15.64
CA MET A 379 -13.81 12.29 14.26
C MET A 379 -14.13 11.18 13.25
N GLY A 380 -14.69 10.08 13.76
CA GLY A 380 -15.00 8.87 13.02
C GLY A 380 -13.96 7.75 13.21
N SER A 381 -14.34 6.54 12.83
CA SER A 381 -13.49 5.35 12.90
C SER A 381 -12.54 5.23 11.71
N GLY A 382 -11.72 4.17 11.67
CA GLY A 382 -10.72 3.97 10.62
C GLY A 382 -11.26 4.01 9.19
N VAL A 383 -12.56 3.71 8.99
CA VAL A 383 -13.23 3.75 7.67
C VAL A 383 -13.52 5.17 7.15
N VAL A 384 -13.40 6.18 8.01
CA VAL A 384 -13.50 7.59 7.61
C VAL A 384 -12.19 8.33 7.92
N SER A 385 -11.09 7.61 8.03
CA SER A 385 -9.77 8.18 8.31
C SER A 385 -9.09 8.74 7.07
N ASN A 386 -8.00 9.47 7.30
CA ASN A 386 -7.02 9.81 6.28
C ASN A 386 -5.66 9.24 6.73
N CYS A 387 -5.07 8.35 5.93
CA CYS A 387 -3.83 7.67 6.31
C CYS A 387 -2.68 8.66 6.59
N MET A 388 -2.56 9.75 5.82
CA MET A 388 -1.56 10.79 6.06
C MET A 388 -1.74 11.46 7.42
N ALA A 389 -2.98 11.74 7.82
CA ALA A 389 -3.26 12.36 9.12
C ALA A 389 -2.83 11.46 10.29
N CYS A 390 -2.84 10.14 10.14
CA CYS A 390 -2.25 9.23 11.12
C CYS A 390 -0.72 9.23 11.04
N HIS A 391 -0.17 9.10 9.83
CA HIS A 391 1.26 8.95 9.61
C HIS A 391 2.07 10.21 9.91
N VAL A 392 1.50 11.41 9.78
CA VAL A 392 2.16 12.68 10.11
C VAL A 392 2.66 12.69 11.56
N ARG A 393 2.03 11.91 12.46
CA ARG A 393 2.39 11.75 13.88
C ARG A 393 3.58 10.80 14.13
N ALA A 394 4.16 10.20 13.09
CA ALA A 394 5.35 9.37 13.23
C ALA A 394 6.51 10.21 13.80
N SER A 395 6.89 9.90 15.04
CA SER A 395 7.84 10.68 15.84
C SER A 395 8.59 9.81 16.85
N TYR A 396 9.81 10.24 17.20
CA TYR A 396 10.67 9.64 18.22
C TYR A 396 10.89 10.61 19.40
N PRO A 397 10.79 10.17 20.67
CA PRO A 397 10.38 8.82 21.09
C PRO A 397 8.93 8.50 20.68
N PRO A 398 8.63 7.22 20.36
CA PRO A 398 7.28 6.84 19.94
C PRO A 398 6.27 7.20 21.01
N VAL A 399 5.19 7.86 20.59
CA VAL A 399 4.03 8.13 21.45
C VAL A 399 3.06 6.96 21.45
N ASP A 400 2.28 6.83 22.51
CA ASP A 400 1.17 5.87 22.53
C ASP A 400 0.24 6.10 21.34
N PHE A 401 -0.33 5.00 20.83
CA PHE A 401 -1.16 5.02 19.63
C PHE A 401 -2.30 6.05 19.78
N ALA A 402 -2.22 7.10 18.96
CA ALA A 402 -3.16 8.21 18.98
C ALA A 402 -4.44 7.90 18.19
N SER A 403 -5.48 8.68 18.47
CA SER A 403 -6.73 8.71 17.72
C SER A 403 -6.50 8.79 16.21
N VAL A 404 -7.20 7.94 15.44
CA VAL A 404 -7.20 8.03 13.99
C VAL A 404 -8.20 9.11 13.58
N LEU A 405 -7.70 10.22 13.05
CA LEU A 405 -8.48 11.41 12.71
C LEU A 405 -8.32 11.78 11.24
N ARG A 406 -9.16 12.70 10.77
CA ARG A 406 -8.97 13.45 9.52
C ARG A 406 -8.41 14.83 9.80
N GLY A 407 -7.59 15.35 8.89
CA GLY A 407 -7.04 16.71 9.01
C GLY A 407 -5.71 16.80 9.75
N THR A 408 -5.16 18.00 9.70
CA THR A 408 -3.93 18.37 10.42
C THR A 408 -4.11 18.10 11.91
N PRO A 409 -3.19 17.38 12.57
CA PRO A 409 -3.21 17.29 14.02
C PRO A 409 -3.03 18.66 14.66
N LEU A 410 -3.69 18.88 15.80
CA LEU A 410 -3.50 20.09 16.59
C LEU A 410 -2.13 20.02 17.30
N ALA A 411 -1.15 20.70 16.70
CA ALA A 411 0.23 20.79 17.18
C ALA A 411 0.37 21.08 18.68
N SER A 412 -0.51 21.93 19.23
CA SER A 412 -0.48 22.36 20.63
C SER A 412 -0.93 21.30 21.63
N SER A 413 -1.63 20.27 21.18
CA SER A 413 -2.18 19.21 22.04
C SER A 413 -1.74 17.81 21.63
N ASP A 414 -1.09 17.65 20.48
CA ASP A 414 -0.64 16.35 19.99
C ASP A 414 0.78 16.03 20.53
N PRO A 415 0.93 15.00 21.39
CA PRO A 415 2.22 14.66 21.97
C PRO A 415 3.26 14.25 20.92
N ALA A 416 2.84 13.78 19.74
CA ALA A 416 3.74 13.44 18.63
C ALA A 416 4.43 14.66 18.02
N MET A 417 3.89 15.86 18.26
CA MET A 417 4.36 17.12 17.71
C MET A 417 4.95 18.03 18.79
N GLY A 418 5.17 17.52 20.00
CA GLY A 418 5.63 18.30 21.14
C GLY A 418 7.13 18.64 21.11
N ALA A 419 7.55 19.48 22.06
CA ALA A 419 8.97 19.71 22.30
C ALA A 419 9.67 18.40 22.73
N GLY A 420 10.89 18.17 22.23
CA GLY A 420 11.65 16.94 22.47
C GLY A 420 11.30 15.78 21.53
N GLN A 421 10.34 15.95 20.63
CA GLN A 421 10.04 14.99 19.56
C GLN A 421 10.93 15.20 18.34
N VAL A 422 11.25 14.11 17.64
CA VAL A 422 11.84 14.09 16.31
C VAL A 422 10.83 13.48 15.35
N ARG A 423 10.27 14.28 14.45
CA ARG A 423 9.39 13.78 13.40
C ARG A 423 10.18 12.93 12.40
N THR A 424 9.62 11.79 12.02
CA THR A 424 10.27 10.80 11.15
C THR A 424 9.66 10.78 9.74
N ASN A 425 9.16 11.95 9.30
CA ASN A 425 8.57 12.20 7.98
C ASN A 425 7.66 11.06 7.52
N PHE A 426 6.61 10.79 8.32
CA PHE A 426 5.55 9.82 8.04
C PHE A 426 5.91 8.32 8.19
N LEU A 427 7.18 7.99 8.50
CA LEU A 427 7.62 6.60 8.63
C LEU A 427 7.60 6.14 10.09
N TRP A 428 6.55 5.39 10.46
CA TRP A 428 6.44 4.74 11.77
C TRP A 428 7.50 3.66 12.02
N SER A 429 8.05 3.03 10.99
CA SER A 429 9.12 2.03 11.17
C SER A 429 10.37 2.64 11.82
N ILE A 430 10.68 3.91 11.59
CA ILE A 430 11.85 4.56 12.21
C ILE A 430 11.74 4.60 13.75
N PRO A 431 10.72 5.25 14.35
CA PRO A 431 10.65 5.36 15.81
C PRO A 431 10.31 4.04 16.50
N ILE A 432 9.70 3.07 15.79
CA ILE A 432 9.34 1.76 16.34
C ILE A 432 10.52 0.79 16.32
N GLN A 433 11.37 0.83 15.28
CA GLN A 433 12.43 -0.15 15.06
C GLN A 433 13.82 0.34 15.50
N ALA A 434 13.99 1.63 15.81
CA ALA A 434 15.27 2.15 16.28
C ALA A 434 15.69 1.50 17.61
N GLN A 435 16.94 1.04 17.69
CA GLN A 435 17.48 0.28 18.82
C GLN A 435 18.48 1.08 19.64
#